data_AF-A0A1A3I760-F1
#
_entry.id   AF-A0A1A3I760-F1
#
_cell.length_a   1.000
_cell.length_b   1.000
_cell.length_c   1.000
_cell.angle_alpha   90.00
_cell.angle_beta   90.00
_cell.angle_gamma   90.00
#
_symmetry.space_group_name_H-M   'P 1'
#
loop_
_entity.id
_entity.type
_entity.pdbx_description
1 polymer ?
#
loop_
_entity_poly.entity_id
_entity_poly.type
_entity_poly.pdbx_seq_one_letter_code
_entity_poly.pdbx_strand_id
1 'polypeptide(L)'
;MATSPPPGWYADPDGSAGRRYWDGERWTDRRRPLADAPPGGLARRWAQVPTVVRVTIPIALVLTLVGVAFAFSTKPPKDDWARLPNRLSCQTHDGPKPPPNITVSAVDVKNPRAGVLELVVRFAQPLPPSPIGTRATGFVGYILKYSVANNGTKFVELGPEQDTDDLAINSGEASMRPDRDTNARRTAPDTVQILLELKRLGVQDQAVHPTLTLDAQFNTPSTTTVKYAAQTCRA
;
A
#
# COMPACT_ATOMS: atom_id res chain seq x y z
N MET A 1 3.61 80.14 28.02
CA MET A 1 4.25 80.99 27.01
C MET A 1 4.57 80.11 25.82
N ALA A 2 4.05 80.39 24.63
CA ALA A 2 4.35 79.62 23.42
C ALA A 2 5.61 80.22 22.77
N THR A 3 6.67 79.44 22.69
CA THR A 3 7.95 79.84 22.08
C THR A 3 7.87 79.55 20.58
N SER A 4 8.01 80.58 19.74
CA SER A 4 8.07 80.40 18.27
C SER A 4 9.20 79.44 17.88
N PRO A 5 9.04 78.64 16.81
CA PRO A 5 10.06 77.71 16.37
C PRO A 5 11.34 78.45 15.93
N PRO A 6 12.53 77.85 16.10
CA PRO A 6 13.79 78.46 15.68
C PRO A 6 13.86 78.60 14.15
N PRO A 7 14.65 79.55 13.63
CA PRO A 7 14.85 79.73 12.20
C PRO A 7 15.30 78.44 11.51
N GLY A 8 14.65 78.08 10.40
CA GLY A 8 14.86 76.80 9.74
C GLY A 8 13.94 76.55 8.56
N TRP A 9 14.15 75.40 7.91
CA TRP A 9 13.33 74.96 6.77
C TRP A 9 12.21 74.03 7.22
N TYR A 10 10.98 74.50 7.09
CA TYR A 10 9.78 73.77 7.50
C TYR A 10 8.88 73.51 6.29
N ALA A 11 7.87 72.63 6.44
CA ALA A 11 6.89 72.40 5.38
C ALA A 11 6.18 73.71 5.01
N ASP A 12 5.99 73.97 3.72
CA ASP A 12 5.36 75.23 3.27
C ASP A 12 3.88 75.25 3.70
N PRO A 13 3.45 76.18 4.59
CA PRO A 13 2.06 76.25 5.04
C PRO A 13 1.09 76.63 3.91
N ASP A 14 1.59 77.24 2.82
CA ASP A 14 0.78 77.58 1.64
C ASP A 14 0.44 76.34 0.79
N GLY A 15 0.88 75.13 1.19
CA GLY A 15 0.54 73.87 0.53
C GLY A 15 1.39 73.54 -0.69
N SER A 16 2.50 74.25 -0.94
CA SER A 16 3.43 73.86 -2.00
C SER A 16 4.20 72.59 -1.60
N ALA A 17 4.51 71.71 -2.56
CA ALA A 17 5.18 70.41 -2.34
C ALA A 17 6.68 70.54 -1.92
N GLY A 18 7.05 71.65 -1.28
CA GLY A 18 8.41 71.98 -0.86
C GLY A 18 8.50 72.38 0.60
N ARG A 19 9.67 72.90 0.97
CA ARG A 19 9.93 73.50 2.29
C ARG A 19 10.13 75.00 2.12
N ARG A 20 9.57 75.80 3.03
CA ARG A 20 9.77 77.26 3.12
C ARG A 20 10.67 77.58 4.31
N TYR A 21 11.45 78.67 4.23
CA TYR A 21 12.35 79.05 5.31
C TYR A 21 11.65 80.02 6.27
N TRP A 22 11.64 79.69 7.57
CA TRP A 22 11.20 80.50 8.70
C TRP A 22 12.42 81.23 9.29
N ASP A 23 12.34 82.54 9.53
CA ASP A 23 13.46 83.34 10.07
C ASP A 23 13.43 83.51 11.59
N GLY A 24 12.41 82.99 12.28
CA GLY A 24 12.19 83.15 13.72
C GLY A 24 10.99 84.02 14.05
N GLU A 25 10.61 84.94 13.15
CA GLU A 25 9.47 85.85 13.31
C GLU A 25 8.42 85.68 12.20
N ARG A 26 8.85 85.37 10.97
CA ARG A 26 7.98 85.21 9.79
C ARG A 26 8.51 84.20 8.76
N TRP A 27 7.62 83.80 7.86
CA TRP A 27 7.99 83.03 6.68
C TRP A 27 8.65 83.92 5.63
N THR A 28 9.80 83.50 5.12
CA THR A 28 10.54 84.19 4.05
C THR A 28 10.17 83.62 2.68
N ASP A 29 10.46 84.33 1.59
CA ASP A 29 10.16 83.86 0.23
C ASP A 29 11.10 82.76 -0.29
N ARG A 30 12.07 82.32 0.53
CA ARG A 30 12.96 81.22 0.18
C ARG A 30 12.18 79.90 0.25
N ARG A 31 11.98 79.27 -0.91
CA ARG A 31 11.37 77.95 -1.08
C ARG A 31 12.37 76.97 -1.68
N ARG A 32 12.35 75.72 -1.23
CA ARG A 32 13.13 74.62 -1.82
C ARG A 32 12.22 73.42 -2.14
N PRO A 33 12.33 72.82 -3.33
CA PRO A 33 11.60 71.59 -3.64
C PRO A 33 12.06 70.45 -2.73
N LEU A 34 11.14 69.54 -2.38
CA LEU A 34 11.52 68.29 -1.74
C LEU A 34 12.28 67.47 -2.78
N ALA A 35 13.57 67.19 -2.53
CA ALA A 35 14.39 66.43 -3.48
C ALA A 35 13.75 65.06 -3.75
N ASP A 36 13.48 64.77 -5.03
CA ASP A 36 12.97 63.47 -5.46
C ASP A 36 13.91 62.36 -4.99
N ALA A 37 13.38 61.40 -4.23
CA ALA A 37 14.12 60.21 -3.86
C ALA A 37 14.45 59.41 -5.14
N PRO A 38 15.70 58.95 -5.35
CA PRO A 38 16.03 58.16 -6.53
C PRO A 38 15.27 56.82 -6.48
N PRO A 39 14.65 56.36 -7.59
CA PRO A 39 13.98 55.07 -7.62
C PRO A 39 14.99 53.93 -7.41
N GLY A 40 14.69 53.05 -6.45
CA GLY A 40 15.58 51.99 -5.96
C GLY A 40 16.08 51.01 -7.02
N GLY A 41 17.38 50.69 -6.96
CA GLY A 41 18.13 49.92 -7.96
C GLY A 41 17.80 48.42 -8.10
N LEU A 42 16.82 47.88 -7.36
CA LEU A 42 16.38 46.49 -7.51
C LEU A 42 15.56 46.28 -8.79
N ALA A 43 14.73 47.26 -9.17
CA ALA A 43 13.91 47.18 -10.38
C ALA A 43 14.76 47.16 -11.67
N ARG A 44 15.88 47.88 -11.68
CA ARG A 44 16.78 47.97 -12.85
C ARG A 44 17.60 46.70 -13.06
N ARG A 45 17.99 46.00 -11.99
CA ARG A 45 18.68 44.69 -12.09
C ARG A 45 17.76 43.59 -12.61
N TRP A 46 16.47 43.63 -12.30
CA TRP A 46 15.51 42.67 -12.85
C TRP A 46 15.27 42.90 -14.35
N ALA A 47 15.28 44.14 -14.84
CA ALA A 47 15.04 44.48 -16.25
C ALA A 47 16.15 44.03 -17.23
N GLN A 48 17.32 43.63 -16.74
CA GLN A 48 18.46 43.17 -17.56
C GLN A 48 18.50 41.66 -17.76
N VAL A 49 17.56 40.90 -17.17
CA VAL A 49 17.46 39.46 -17.40
C VAL A 49 16.82 39.22 -18.77
N PRO A 50 17.52 38.57 -19.72
CA PRO A 50 16.97 38.30 -21.05
C PRO A 50 15.67 37.50 -20.93
N THR A 51 14.66 37.86 -21.74
CA THR A 51 13.29 37.31 -21.69
C THR A 51 13.25 35.79 -21.68
N VAL A 52 14.19 35.14 -22.39
CA VAL A 52 14.34 33.69 -22.42
C VAL A 52 14.54 33.11 -21.02
N VAL A 53 15.38 33.71 -20.18
CA VAL A 53 15.68 33.22 -18.82
C VAL A 53 14.49 33.43 -17.88
N ARG A 54 13.72 34.50 -18.07
CA ARG A 54 12.50 34.76 -17.29
C ARG A 54 11.40 33.73 -17.55
N VAL A 55 11.39 33.12 -18.74
CA VAL A 55 10.38 32.13 -19.14
C VAL A 55 10.83 30.71 -18.86
N THR A 56 12.12 30.39 -19.04
CA THR A 56 12.62 29.02 -18.83
C THR A 56 12.69 28.61 -17.36
N ILE A 57 13.00 29.53 -16.43
CA ILE A 57 13.07 29.23 -14.99
C ILE A 57 11.72 28.74 -14.41
N PRO A 58 10.59 29.44 -14.59
CA PRO A 58 9.31 28.96 -14.06
C PRO A 58 8.87 27.66 -14.75
N ILE A 59 9.12 27.50 -16.05
CA ILE A 59 8.78 26.27 -16.78
C ILE A 59 9.61 25.09 -16.24
N ALA A 60 10.92 25.25 -16.06
CA ALA A 60 11.78 24.21 -15.50
C ALA A 60 11.37 23.87 -14.05
N LEU A 61 11.00 24.87 -13.26
CA LEU A 61 10.52 24.67 -11.88
C LEU A 61 9.18 23.93 -11.84
N VAL A 62 8.25 24.24 -12.75
CA VAL A 62 6.99 23.50 -12.88
C VAL A 62 7.24 22.08 -13.36
N LEU A 63 8.10 21.87 -14.38
CA LEU A 63 8.42 20.54 -14.89
C LEU A 63 9.11 19.66 -13.84
N THR A 64 9.99 20.24 -13.02
CA THR A 64 10.63 19.55 -11.90
C THR A 64 9.61 19.24 -10.80
N LEU A 65 8.72 20.17 -10.43
CA LEU A 65 7.65 19.90 -9.47
C LEU A 65 6.68 18.83 -9.96
N VAL A 66 6.32 18.85 -11.24
CA VAL A 66 5.46 17.84 -11.88
C VAL A 66 6.17 16.49 -11.93
N GLY A 67 7.45 16.46 -12.33
CA GLY A 67 8.25 15.23 -12.35
C GLY A 67 8.43 14.63 -10.96
N VAL A 68 8.66 15.48 -9.95
CA VAL A 68 8.74 15.08 -8.55
C VAL A 68 7.39 14.55 -8.05
N ALA A 69 6.30 15.28 -8.28
CA ALA A 69 4.95 14.86 -7.90
C ALA A 69 4.56 13.52 -8.56
N PHE A 70 4.88 13.35 -9.85
CA PHE A 70 4.67 12.10 -10.58
C PHE A 70 5.49 10.96 -9.96
N ALA A 71 6.77 11.17 -9.67
CA ALA A 71 7.63 10.18 -9.01
C ALA A 71 7.18 9.81 -7.59
N PHE A 72 6.62 10.76 -6.84
CA PHE A 72 6.01 10.50 -5.54
C PHE A 72 4.68 9.73 -5.65
N SER A 73 3.92 9.95 -6.72
CA SER A 73 2.65 9.26 -6.98
C SER A 73 2.83 7.84 -7.51
N THR A 74 3.96 7.53 -8.15
CA THR A 74 4.30 6.18 -8.63
C THR A 74 4.93 5.29 -7.55
N LYS A 75 4.94 5.69 -6.28
CA LYS A 75 5.41 4.81 -5.22
C LYS A 75 4.41 3.65 -5.08
N PRO A 76 4.85 2.39 -5.25
CA PRO A 76 3.97 1.24 -5.07
C PRO A 76 3.36 1.32 -3.66
N PRO A 77 2.08 0.95 -3.50
CA PRO A 77 1.42 1.01 -2.21
C PRO A 77 2.25 0.21 -1.21
N LYS A 78 2.73 0.91 -0.17
CA LYS A 78 3.45 0.34 0.95
C LYS A 78 2.56 -0.74 1.55
N ASP A 79 2.88 -2.01 1.27
CA ASP A 79 2.68 -3.17 2.14
C ASP A 79 1.55 -2.99 3.17
N ASP A 80 0.29 -2.95 2.70
CA ASP A 80 -0.91 -2.60 3.49
C ASP A 80 -1.38 -3.80 4.36
N TRP A 81 -0.41 -4.47 5.00
CA TRP A 81 -0.60 -5.65 5.86
C TRP A 81 -1.21 -5.29 7.22
N ALA A 82 -1.33 -4.01 7.54
CA ALA A 82 -2.00 -3.55 8.75
C ALA A 82 -3.47 -3.97 8.80
N ARG A 83 -4.09 -4.25 7.64
CA ARG A 83 -5.48 -4.71 7.51
C ARG A 83 -5.61 -6.23 7.38
N LEU A 84 -4.50 -6.96 7.43
CA LEU A 84 -4.52 -8.41 7.35
C LEU A 84 -5.24 -8.94 8.60
N PRO A 85 -6.29 -9.76 8.46
CA PRO A 85 -6.92 -10.41 9.60
C PRO A 85 -5.90 -11.31 10.29
N ASN A 86 -5.89 -11.40 11.62
CA ASN A 86 -5.01 -12.32 12.35
C ASN A 86 -5.52 -13.77 12.34
N ARG A 87 -6.84 -13.94 12.12
CA ARG A 87 -7.51 -15.24 12.12
C ARG A 87 -8.70 -15.21 11.17
N LEU A 88 -8.95 -16.34 10.50
CA LEU A 88 -10.15 -16.56 9.70
C LEU A 88 -11.10 -17.49 10.45
N SER A 89 -12.39 -17.19 10.37
CA SER A 89 -13.48 -18.01 10.87
C SER A 89 -14.03 -18.89 9.75
N CYS A 90 -14.19 -20.18 10.01
CA CYS A 90 -14.61 -21.15 9.01
C CYS A 90 -16.11 -21.44 9.11
N GLN A 91 -16.77 -21.46 7.96
CA GLN A 91 -18.17 -21.87 7.82
C GLN A 91 -18.22 -23.14 6.95
N THR A 92 -18.94 -24.15 7.42
CA THR A 92 -19.21 -25.36 6.65
C THR A 92 -20.43 -25.11 5.75
N HIS A 93 -20.29 -25.44 4.47
CA HIS A 93 -21.36 -25.35 3.47
C HIS A 93 -22.35 -26.50 3.59
N ASP A 94 -23.37 -26.48 2.73
CA ASP A 94 -24.34 -27.58 2.65
C ASP A 94 -23.67 -28.87 2.14
N GLY A 95 -24.04 -29.99 2.76
CA GLY A 95 -23.58 -31.32 2.35
C GLY A 95 -23.28 -32.25 3.53
N PRO A 96 -22.68 -33.41 3.27
CA PRO A 96 -22.29 -34.36 4.30
C PRO A 96 -21.29 -33.73 5.28
N LYS A 97 -21.62 -33.73 6.57
CA LYS A 97 -20.78 -33.11 7.61
C LYS A 97 -19.40 -33.79 7.65
N PRO A 98 -18.28 -33.02 7.59
CA PRO A 98 -16.94 -33.57 7.72
C PRO A 98 -16.70 -34.14 9.12
N PRO A 99 -16.00 -35.30 9.24
CA PRO A 99 -15.55 -35.79 10.53
C PRO A 99 -14.48 -34.86 11.16
N PRO A 100 -14.31 -34.88 12.49
CA PRO A 100 -13.48 -33.90 13.19
C PRO A 100 -12.00 -33.85 12.76
N ASN A 101 -11.47 -34.96 12.25
CA ASN A 101 -10.10 -35.06 11.73
C ASN A 101 -9.89 -34.33 10.39
N ILE A 102 -10.95 -33.83 9.76
CA ILE A 102 -10.87 -32.94 8.58
C ILE A 102 -11.72 -31.67 8.75
N THR A 103 -12.19 -31.39 9.98
CA THR A 103 -12.88 -30.15 10.33
C THR A 103 -11.88 -29.09 10.74
N VAL A 104 -11.92 -27.93 10.09
CA VAL A 104 -11.04 -26.80 10.40
C VAL A 104 -11.53 -26.12 11.66
N SER A 105 -10.64 -26.00 12.65
CA SER A 105 -10.90 -25.32 13.91
C SER A 105 -10.59 -23.82 13.82
N ALA A 106 -9.45 -23.47 13.25
CA ALA A 106 -9.03 -22.09 13.04
C ALA A 106 -8.00 -22.00 11.91
N VAL A 107 -7.92 -20.84 11.27
CA VAL A 107 -6.83 -20.49 10.37
C VAL A 107 -6.19 -19.22 10.88
N ASP A 108 -4.97 -19.33 11.40
CA ASP A 108 -4.18 -18.16 11.78
C ASP A 108 -3.50 -17.60 10.52
N VAL A 109 -3.51 -16.28 10.37
CA VAL A 109 -2.95 -15.61 9.19
C VAL A 109 -1.80 -14.72 9.65
N LYS A 110 -0.66 -14.84 8.98
CA LYS A 110 0.54 -14.09 9.30
C LYS A 110 1.22 -13.58 8.04
N ASN A 111 2.09 -12.61 8.25
CA ASN A 111 3.01 -12.12 7.24
C ASN A 111 4.43 -12.21 7.80
N PRO A 112 5.16 -13.32 7.57
CA PRO A 112 6.51 -13.47 8.08
C PRO A 112 7.53 -12.59 7.35
N ARG A 113 7.27 -12.19 6.09
CA ARG A 113 8.17 -11.38 5.24
C ARG A 113 7.39 -10.62 4.19
N ALA A 114 7.89 -9.46 3.79
CA ALA A 114 7.30 -8.67 2.71
C ALA A 114 6.93 -9.54 1.48
N GLY A 115 5.65 -9.55 1.13
CA GLY A 115 5.11 -10.32 0.00
C GLY A 115 4.80 -11.80 0.26
N VAL A 116 4.97 -12.30 1.50
CA VAL A 116 4.69 -13.71 1.84
C VAL A 116 3.46 -13.80 2.73
N LEU A 117 2.43 -14.50 2.25
CA LEU A 117 1.25 -14.84 3.04
C LEU A 117 1.46 -16.21 3.71
N GLU A 118 1.36 -16.24 5.03
CA GLU A 118 1.38 -17.48 5.80
C GLU A 118 -0.03 -17.77 6.34
N LEU A 119 -0.53 -18.98 6.04
CA LEU A 119 -1.77 -19.51 6.57
C LEU A 119 -1.45 -20.76 7.40
N VAL A 120 -1.80 -20.75 8.68
CA VAL A 120 -1.65 -21.89 9.58
C VAL A 120 -3.03 -22.47 9.87
N VAL A 121 -3.35 -23.57 9.18
CA VAL A 121 -4.64 -24.26 9.27
C VAL A 121 -4.56 -25.29 10.39
N ARG A 122 -5.40 -25.12 11.42
CA ARG A 122 -5.52 -26.05 12.54
C ARG A 122 -6.82 -26.83 12.43
N PHE A 123 -6.73 -28.14 12.60
CA PHE A 123 -7.86 -29.06 12.57
C PHE A 123 -8.35 -29.39 13.98
N ALA A 124 -9.60 -29.81 14.11
CA ALA A 124 -10.18 -30.15 15.41
C ALA A 124 -9.59 -31.45 16.01
N GLN A 125 -9.06 -32.33 15.17
CA GLN A 125 -8.36 -33.56 15.54
C GLN A 125 -7.17 -33.81 14.60
N PRO A 126 -6.22 -34.70 14.96
CA PRO A 126 -5.15 -35.11 14.07
C PRO A 126 -5.66 -35.56 12.71
N LEU A 127 -5.04 -35.03 11.66
CA LEU A 127 -5.36 -35.29 10.28
C LEU A 127 -5.16 -36.77 9.93
N PRO A 128 -5.99 -37.32 9.02
CA PRO A 128 -5.77 -38.66 8.50
C PRO A 128 -4.41 -38.79 7.80
N PRO A 129 -3.90 -40.02 7.59
CA PRO A 129 -2.70 -40.23 6.80
C PRO A 129 -2.86 -39.66 5.39
N SER A 130 -1.74 -39.21 4.81
CA SER A 130 -1.71 -38.69 3.44
C SER A 130 -2.17 -39.77 2.46
N PRO A 131 -2.91 -39.40 1.41
CA PRO A 131 -3.49 -40.37 0.49
C PRO A 131 -2.39 -41.03 -0.35
N ILE A 132 -2.62 -42.29 -0.71
CA ILE A 132 -1.66 -43.09 -1.49
C ILE A 132 -2.03 -42.98 -2.96
N GLY A 133 -1.02 -42.83 -3.82
CA GLY A 133 -1.19 -42.80 -5.27
C GLY A 133 -0.53 -41.59 -5.92
N THR A 134 -0.90 -41.33 -7.16
CA THR A 134 -0.30 -40.29 -7.98
C THR A 134 -1.39 -39.46 -8.66
N ARG A 135 -1.02 -38.28 -9.18
CA ARG A 135 -1.95 -37.51 -10.01
C ARG A 135 -2.44 -38.27 -11.25
N ALA A 136 -1.61 -39.16 -11.81
CA ALA A 136 -1.94 -39.93 -13.01
C ALA A 136 -2.89 -41.12 -12.72
N THR A 137 -2.68 -41.80 -11.59
CA THR A 137 -3.45 -42.99 -11.20
C THR A 137 -4.63 -42.69 -10.29
N GLY A 138 -4.72 -41.45 -9.78
CA GLY A 138 -5.62 -41.06 -8.72
C GLY A 138 -5.06 -41.36 -7.33
N PHE A 139 -5.64 -40.68 -6.34
CA PHE A 139 -5.32 -40.81 -4.92
C PHE A 139 -6.41 -41.62 -4.20
N VAL A 140 -5.99 -42.47 -3.27
CA VAL A 140 -6.83 -43.29 -2.40
C VAL A 140 -6.69 -42.81 -0.96
N GLY A 141 -7.81 -42.69 -0.24
CA GLY A 141 -7.88 -42.15 1.11
C GLY A 141 -8.53 -40.77 1.16
N TYR A 142 -8.21 -39.99 2.20
CA TYR A 142 -8.69 -38.62 2.35
C TYR A 142 -7.92 -37.68 1.44
N ILE A 143 -8.62 -37.04 0.51
CA ILE A 143 -8.08 -36.03 -0.38
C ILE A 143 -8.55 -34.68 0.10
N LEU A 144 -7.59 -33.86 0.53
CA LEU A 144 -7.81 -32.49 0.97
C LEU A 144 -7.30 -31.55 -0.11
N LYS A 145 -8.19 -30.74 -0.68
CA LYS A 145 -7.86 -29.69 -1.63
C LYS A 145 -8.11 -28.35 -1.00
N TYR A 146 -7.10 -27.50 -1.01
CA TYR A 146 -7.18 -26.14 -0.51
C TYR A 146 -7.20 -25.19 -1.69
N SER A 147 -8.08 -24.20 -1.67
CA SER A 147 -8.02 -23.09 -2.61
C SER A 147 -7.89 -21.79 -1.83
N VAL A 148 -6.97 -20.93 -2.26
CA VAL A 148 -6.79 -19.61 -1.67
C VAL A 148 -7.19 -18.56 -2.70
N ALA A 149 -8.06 -17.67 -2.25
CA ALA A 149 -8.53 -16.53 -3.01
C ALA A 149 -8.13 -15.24 -2.32
N ASN A 150 -7.85 -14.21 -3.11
CA ASN A 150 -7.69 -12.85 -2.63
C ASN A 150 -8.82 -12.00 -3.19
N ASN A 151 -9.57 -11.29 -2.34
CA ASN A 151 -10.71 -10.47 -2.76
C ASN A 151 -11.73 -11.23 -3.63
N GLY A 152 -11.94 -12.53 -3.36
CA GLY A 152 -12.84 -13.41 -4.11
C GLY A 152 -12.24 -14.05 -5.37
N THR A 153 -11.06 -13.61 -5.82
CA THR A 153 -10.36 -14.20 -6.96
C THR A 153 -9.40 -15.28 -6.51
N LYS A 154 -9.67 -16.53 -6.90
CA LYS A 154 -8.78 -17.68 -6.64
C LYS A 154 -7.46 -17.52 -7.40
N PHE A 155 -6.34 -17.66 -6.71
CA PHE A 155 -5.00 -17.54 -7.31
C PHE A 155 -4.14 -18.79 -7.13
N VAL A 156 -4.47 -19.67 -6.18
CA VAL A 156 -3.71 -20.90 -5.93
C VAL A 156 -4.62 -22.03 -5.47
N GLU A 157 -4.26 -23.24 -5.90
CA GLU A 157 -4.84 -24.49 -5.44
C GLU A 157 -3.75 -25.40 -4.90
N LEU A 158 -4.02 -26.04 -3.78
CA LEU A 158 -3.13 -26.98 -3.13
C LEU A 158 -3.82 -28.34 -3.01
N GLY A 159 -3.08 -29.41 -3.27
CA GLY A 159 -3.58 -30.78 -3.17
C GLY A 159 -2.49 -31.74 -2.69
N PRO A 160 -2.81 -33.03 -2.53
CA PRO A 160 -1.82 -34.01 -2.10
C PRO A 160 -0.67 -34.12 -3.10
N GLU A 161 0.56 -34.20 -2.59
CA GLU A 161 1.75 -34.55 -3.36
C GLU A 161 2.08 -36.04 -3.15
N GLN A 162 2.55 -36.69 -4.21
CA GLN A 162 2.80 -38.13 -4.20
C GLN A 162 3.84 -38.50 -3.13
N ASP A 163 3.51 -39.51 -2.31
CA ASP A 163 4.41 -40.13 -1.33
C ASP A 163 5.03 -39.14 -0.31
N THR A 164 4.37 -38.00 -0.06
CA THR A 164 4.80 -37.03 0.95
C THR A 164 3.62 -36.51 1.79
N ASP A 165 3.95 -35.84 2.91
CA ASP A 165 2.99 -35.07 3.71
C ASP A 165 2.91 -33.59 3.27
N ASP A 166 3.60 -33.26 2.16
CA ASP A 166 3.60 -31.93 1.57
C ASP A 166 2.41 -31.80 0.60
N LEU A 167 2.05 -30.56 0.30
CA LEU A 167 0.99 -30.23 -0.62
C LEU A 167 1.58 -29.66 -1.92
N ALA A 168 1.11 -30.21 -3.04
CA ALA A 168 1.42 -29.72 -4.37
C ALA A 168 0.75 -28.37 -4.58
N ILE A 169 1.53 -27.33 -4.90
CA ILE A 169 1.03 -25.99 -5.16
C ILE A 169 0.82 -25.82 -6.67
N ASN A 170 -0.38 -25.39 -7.08
CA ASN A 170 -0.72 -25.13 -8.47
C ASN A 170 -1.29 -23.71 -8.61
N SER A 171 -0.82 -22.98 -9.60
CA SER A 171 -1.29 -21.63 -9.95
C SER A 171 -1.85 -21.68 -11.37
N GLY A 172 -3.18 -21.72 -11.50
CA GLY A 172 -3.83 -22.03 -12.77
C GLY A 172 -3.51 -23.46 -13.21
N GLU A 173 -2.96 -23.63 -14.41
CA GLU A 173 -2.57 -24.96 -14.95
C GLU A 173 -1.13 -25.35 -14.61
N ALA A 174 -0.33 -24.43 -14.05
CA ALA A 174 1.07 -24.67 -13.76
C ALA A 174 1.28 -25.19 -12.33
N SER A 175 1.95 -26.33 -12.22
CA SER A 175 2.47 -26.81 -10.94
C SER A 175 3.72 -26.03 -10.55
N MET A 176 3.77 -25.55 -9.31
CA MET A 176 4.88 -24.77 -8.78
C MET A 176 5.82 -25.64 -7.97
N ARG A 177 7.13 -25.47 -8.22
CA ARG A 177 8.17 -26.08 -7.39
C ARG A 177 8.20 -25.38 -6.02
N PRO A 178 8.15 -26.13 -4.91
CA PRO A 178 8.27 -25.57 -3.57
C PRO A 178 9.62 -24.87 -3.36
N ASP A 179 9.61 -23.78 -2.62
CA ASP A 179 10.81 -23.09 -2.13
C ASP A 179 10.61 -22.62 -0.68
N ARG A 180 11.53 -21.78 -0.19
CA ARG A 180 11.52 -21.27 1.19
C ARG A 180 10.26 -20.47 1.55
N ASP A 181 9.68 -19.76 0.59
CA ASP A 181 8.61 -18.76 0.79
C ASP A 181 7.30 -19.13 0.07
N THR A 182 7.34 -20.17 -0.78
CA THR A 182 6.20 -20.82 -1.42
C THR A 182 6.28 -22.33 -1.19
N ASN A 183 5.67 -22.81 -0.10
CA ASN A 183 5.57 -24.22 0.22
C ASN A 183 4.35 -24.48 1.10
N ALA A 184 3.88 -25.72 1.13
CA ALA A 184 2.76 -26.10 1.96
C ALA A 184 2.97 -27.51 2.47
N ARG A 185 2.86 -27.69 3.79
CA ARG A 185 3.17 -28.95 4.43
C ARG A 185 2.48 -29.14 5.75
N ARG A 186 2.31 -30.40 6.14
CA ARG A 186 1.92 -30.75 7.50
C ARG A 186 3.08 -30.50 8.45
N THR A 187 2.88 -29.62 9.44
CA THR A 187 3.92 -29.25 10.43
C THR A 187 3.67 -29.86 11.80
N ALA A 188 2.43 -30.24 12.09
CA ALA A 188 2.03 -31.01 13.27
C ALA A 188 0.89 -31.98 12.88
N PRO A 189 0.55 -32.97 13.74
CA PRO A 189 -0.49 -33.95 13.41
C PRO A 189 -1.84 -33.33 13.03
N ASP A 190 -2.18 -32.16 13.57
CA ASP A 190 -3.43 -31.41 13.37
C ASP A 190 -3.22 -30.08 12.63
N THR A 191 -2.02 -29.82 12.11
CA THR A 191 -1.65 -28.49 11.60
C THR A 191 -1.00 -28.57 10.22
N VAL A 192 -1.53 -27.77 9.29
CA VAL A 192 -0.96 -27.55 7.96
C VAL A 192 -0.51 -26.09 7.86
N GLN A 193 0.74 -25.88 7.50
CA GLN A 193 1.29 -24.56 7.23
C GLN A 193 1.38 -24.36 5.72
N ILE A 194 0.91 -23.21 5.25
CA ILE A 194 0.91 -22.80 3.84
C ILE A 194 1.60 -21.44 3.76
N LEU A 195 2.73 -21.39 3.05
CA LEU A 195 3.50 -20.20 2.73
C LEU A 195 3.32 -19.90 1.24
N LEU A 196 2.96 -18.67 0.90
CA LEU A 196 2.65 -18.25 -0.47
C LEU A 196 3.35 -16.92 -0.78
N GLU A 197 4.32 -16.94 -1.67
CA GLU A 197 4.90 -15.72 -2.21
C GLU A 197 3.95 -15.09 -3.23
N LEU A 198 3.27 -14.02 -2.81
CA LEU A 198 2.21 -13.37 -3.57
C LEU A 198 2.68 -12.87 -4.93
N LYS A 199 3.94 -12.41 -5.01
CA LYS A 199 4.56 -11.95 -6.25
C LYS A 199 4.59 -13.02 -7.33
N ARG A 200 5.01 -14.25 -6.97
CA ARG A 200 5.07 -15.40 -7.88
C ARG A 200 3.69 -15.85 -8.34
N LEU A 201 2.68 -15.62 -7.49
CA LEU A 201 1.29 -16.00 -7.72
C LEU A 201 0.47 -14.90 -8.42
N GLY A 202 1.12 -13.84 -8.90
CA GLY A 202 0.44 -12.76 -9.63
C GLY A 202 -0.40 -11.83 -8.75
N VAL A 203 -0.30 -11.93 -7.43
CA VAL A 203 -0.95 -11.04 -6.47
C VAL A 203 0.06 -9.96 -6.08
N GLN A 204 0.16 -8.92 -6.91
CA GLN A 204 1.05 -7.77 -6.67
C GLN A 204 0.23 -6.49 -6.54
N ASP A 205 0.72 -5.58 -5.70
CA ASP A 205 0.19 -4.21 -5.52
C ASP A 205 -1.31 -4.13 -5.19
N GLN A 206 -1.85 -5.15 -4.52
CA GLN A 206 -3.26 -5.23 -4.12
C GLN A 206 -3.39 -5.50 -2.62
N ALA A 207 -4.47 -5.01 -2.02
CA ALA A 207 -4.82 -5.34 -0.64
C ALA A 207 -5.09 -6.85 -0.50
N VAL A 208 -4.59 -7.44 0.59
CA VAL A 208 -4.64 -8.89 0.84
C VAL A 208 -5.78 -9.20 1.82
N HIS A 209 -6.87 -9.74 1.28
CA HIS A 209 -8.00 -10.29 2.03
C HIS A 209 -8.16 -11.77 1.67
N PRO A 210 -7.44 -12.66 2.37
CA PRO A 210 -7.37 -14.06 2.01
C PRO A 210 -8.68 -14.77 2.40
N THR A 211 -9.17 -15.60 1.50
CA THR A 211 -10.22 -16.58 1.76
C THR A 211 -9.65 -17.95 1.46
N LEU A 212 -9.69 -18.85 2.44
CA LEU A 212 -9.26 -20.24 2.29
C LEU A 212 -10.51 -21.12 2.17
N THR A 213 -10.59 -21.96 1.15
CA THR A 213 -11.62 -22.99 1.06
C THR A 213 -10.97 -24.37 1.09
N LEU A 214 -11.49 -25.25 1.94
CA LEU A 214 -11.10 -26.65 2.04
C LEU A 214 -12.21 -27.53 1.47
N ASP A 215 -11.90 -28.21 0.39
CA ASP A 215 -12.69 -29.28 -0.19
C ASP A 215 -12.11 -30.63 0.24
N ALA A 216 -12.95 -31.49 0.81
CA ALA A 216 -12.54 -32.79 1.30
C ALA A 216 -13.38 -33.90 0.68
N GLN A 217 -12.72 -34.98 0.30
CA GLN A 217 -13.37 -36.20 -0.16
C GLN A 217 -12.62 -37.44 0.30
N PHE A 218 -13.33 -38.55 0.43
CA PHE A 218 -12.75 -39.85 0.73
C PHE A 218 -12.91 -40.78 -0.47
N ASN A 219 -11.80 -41.25 -1.02
CA ASN A 219 -11.76 -42.17 -2.16
C ASN A 219 -11.39 -43.58 -1.71
N THR A 220 -12.19 -44.56 -2.11
CA THR A 220 -11.86 -45.99 -1.96
C THR A 220 -11.25 -46.55 -3.25
N PRO A 221 -10.48 -47.66 -3.19
CA PRO A 221 -10.01 -48.35 -4.40
C PRO A 221 -11.15 -48.77 -5.33
N SER A 222 -12.32 -49.07 -4.76
CA SER A 222 -13.51 -49.61 -5.42
C SER A 222 -14.47 -48.54 -5.97
N THR A 223 -13.96 -47.34 -6.27
CA THR A 223 -14.69 -46.22 -6.90
C THR A 223 -15.71 -45.44 -6.04
N THR A 224 -15.98 -45.83 -4.79
CA THR A 224 -16.84 -45.01 -3.92
C THR A 224 -16.09 -43.77 -3.47
N THR A 225 -16.58 -42.60 -3.89
CA THR A 225 -16.13 -41.27 -3.43
C THR A 225 -17.20 -40.62 -2.57
N VAL A 226 -16.88 -40.34 -1.31
CA VAL A 226 -17.71 -39.51 -0.44
C VAL A 226 -17.16 -38.09 -0.49
N LYS A 227 -17.97 -37.12 -0.95
CA LYS A 227 -17.62 -35.69 -0.87
C LYS A 227 -18.24 -35.10 0.38
N TYR A 228 -17.43 -34.42 1.18
CA TYR A 228 -17.89 -33.71 2.37
C TYR A 228 -18.25 -32.27 2.01
N ALA A 229 -19.04 -31.64 2.87
CA ALA A 229 -19.31 -30.21 2.79
C ALA A 229 -18.01 -29.41 2.82
N ALA A 230 -17.87 -28.50 1.85
CA ALA A 230 -16.74 -27.58 1.79
C ALA A 230 -16.70 -26.70 3.05
N GLN A 231 -15.51 -26.25 3.43
CA GLN A 231 -15.32 -25.34 4.55
C GLN A 231 -14.63 -24.08 4.04
N THR A 232 -15.30 -22.93 4.11
CA THR A 232 -14.73 -21.64 3.70
C THR A 232 -14.40 -20.81 4.92
N CYS A 233 -13.14 -20.40 5.02
CA CYS A 233 -12.59 -19.58 6.08
C CYS A 233 -12.31 -18.17 5.55
N ARG A 234 -12.91 -17.17 6.20
CA ARG A 234 -12.78 -15.74 5.89
C ARG A 234 -12.69 -14.91 7.18
N ALA A 235 -12.23 -13.67 7.07
CA ALA A 235 -12.23 -12.72 8.17
C ALA A 235 -13.65 -12.37 8.63
#